data_AF-A0A815N6J1-F1
#
_entry.id   AF-A0A815N6J1-F1
#
_cell.length_a   1.000
_cell.length_b   1.000
_cell.length_c   1.000
_cell.angle_alpha   90.00
_cell.angle_beta   90.00
_cell.angle_gamma   90.00
#
_symmetry.space_group_name_H-M   'P 1'
#
loop_
_entity.id
_entity.type
_entity.pdbx_description
1 polymer ?
#
loop_
_entity_poly.entity_id
_entity_poly.type
_entity_poly.pdbx_seq_one_letter_code
_entity_poly.pdbx_strand_id
1 'polypeptide(L)'
;MWVLQEVNEFSKTSVMSIPDTLDWRKNGIITNVKQEGRNFLGSSIVAVELIESLHAAETKQLVEGSIARVADCCPQSQDVFECIKKLGGICSVSDYPEPKGKCESNACKPFATLQLVGYGKTDFGDLYWICKNSWGVQWGEIRCSNRTNVRMN
;
A
#
# COMPACT_ATOMS: atom_id res chain seq x y z
N MET A 1 -7.73 4.48 26.86
CA MET A 1 -9.09 4.57 26.30
C MET A 1 -8.92 4.93 24.83
N TRP A 2 -9.14 3.99 23.92
CA TRP A 2 -8.99 4.22 22.48
C TRP A 2 -10.28 4.84 21.95
N VAL A 3 -10.18 5.99 21.28
CA VAL A 3 -11.31 6.60 20.58
C VAL A 3 -11.38 5.96 19.20
N LEU A 4 -12.48 5.26 18.92
CA LEU A 4 -12.86 4.88 17.56
C LEU A 4 -13.58 6.07 16.95
N GLN A 5 -13.13 6.54 15.79
CA GLN A 5 -13.83 7.53 14.99
C GLN A 5 -14.24 6.88 13.66
N GLU A 6 -15.49 7.15 13.24
CA GLU A 6 -16.04 6.68 11.98
C GLU A 6 -15.33 7.33 10.79
N VAL A 7 -15.21 6.59 9.69
CA VAL A 7 -14.71 7.12 8.41
C VAL A 7 -15.85 7.92 7.78
N ASN A 8 -15.71 9.23 7.67
CA ASN A 8 -16.75 10.09 7.09
C ASN A 8 -16.92 9.82 5.58
N GLU A 9 -18.16 9.81 5.11
CA GLU A 9 -18.52 9.67 3.70
C GLU A 9 -18.34 11.01 2.95
N PHE A 10 -17.63 11.00 1.82
CA PHE A 10 -17.23 12.24 1.15
C PHE A 10 -18.33 12.80 0.22
N SER A 11 -18.55 14.13 0.30
CA SER A 11 -19.49 14.89 -0.54
C SER A 11 -18.97 15.11 -1.97
N LYS A 12 -19.85 14.87 -2.94
CA LYS A 12 -19.66 14.85 -4.40
C LYS A 12 -19.59 16.26 -5.02
N THR A 13 -18.49 16.64 -5.69
CA THR A 13 -18.54 17.72 -6.71
C THR A 13 -17.40 17.70 -7.76
N SER A 14 -17.75 17.43 -9.04
CA SER A 14 -17.40 18.19 -10.29
C SER A 14 -16.78 17.60 -11.61
N VAL A 15 -17.06 16.38 -12.11
CA VAL A 15 -17.06 15.95 -13.57
C VAL A 15 -15.76 15.95 -14.50
N MET A 16 -15.15 14.77 -14.83
CA MET A 16 -14.02 14.39 -15.75
C MET A 16 -13.98 12.85 -15.93
N SER A 17 -14.40 12.36 -17.10
CA SER A 17 -14.81 10.98 -17.43
C SER A 17 -13.84 9.83 -17.08
N ILE A 18 -14.37 8.70 -16.55
CA ILE A 18 -13.63 7.42 -16.39
C ILE A 18 -13.21 6.91 -17.78
N PRO A 19 -11.99 6.39 -17.95
CA PRO A 19 -11.66 5.60 -19.14
C PRO A 19 -12.29 4.20 -19.09
N ASP A 20 -12.77 3.71 -20.24
CA ASP A 20 -13.32 2.34 -20.36
C ASP A 20 -12.29 1.24 -20.01
N THR A 21 -10.99 1.57 -20.08
CA THR A 21 -9.90 0.69 -19.69
C THR A 21 -8.85 1.43 -18.88
N LEU A 22 -8.31 0.79 -17.84
CA LEU A 22 -7.24 1.34 -17.00
C LEU A 22 -6.18 0.26 -16.77
N ASP A 23 -4.95 0.53 -17.24
CA ASP A 23 -3.79 -0.35 -17.07
C ASP A 23 -2.73 0.36 -16.23
N TRP A 24 -2.66 0.03 -14.94
CA TRP A 24 -1.73 0.65 -13.99
C TRP A 24 -0.26 0.43 -14.32
N ARG A 25 0.07 -0.60 -15.13
CA ARG A 25 1.44 -0.85 -15.58
C ARG A 25 1.99 0.29 -16.43
N LYS A 26 1.10 1.04 -17.10
CA LYS A 26 1.48 2.21 -17.92
C LYS A 26 1.75 3.47 -17.10
N ASN A 27 1.53 3.44 -15.78
CA ASN A 27 1.56 4.61 -14.91
C ASN A 27 2.81 4.67 -14.00
N GLY A 28 3.77 3.74 -14.16
CA GLY A 28 5.02 3.74 -13.37
C GLY A 28 4.84 3.35 -11.90
N ILE A 29 3.70 2.74 -11.54
CA ILE A 29 3.39 2.34 -10.17
C ILE A 29 3.43 0.83 -9.95
N ILE A 30 3.75 0.05 -10.97
CA ILE A 30 3.81 -1.41 -10.92
C ILE A 30 5.25 -1.84 -11.18
N THR A 31 5.83 -2.65 -10.29
CA THR A 31 7.16 -3.25 -10.48
C THR A 31 7.11 -4.41 -11.48
N ASN A 32 8.26 -5.03 -11.74
CA ASN A 32 8.30 -6.29 -12.48
C ASN A 32 7.56 -7.40 -11.73
N VAL A 33 7.16 -8.44 -12.49
CA VAL A 33 6.51 -9.63 -11.95
C VAL A 33 7.40 -10.30 -10.90
N LYS A 34 6.85 -10.55 -9.72
CA LYS A 34 7.52 -11.29 -8.64
C LYS A 34 7.15 -12.78 -8.73
N GLN A 35 8.11 -13.65 -8.45
CA GLN A 35 7.92 -15.10 -8.54
C GLN A 35 7.69 -15.69 -7.14
N GLU A 36 6.66 -16.53 -7.01
CA GLU A 36 6.49 -17.36 -5.82
C GLU A 36 7.69 -18.31 -5.63
N GLY A 37 8.22 -18.37 -4.42
CA GLY A 37 9.30 -19.28 -4.04
C GLY A 37 8.89 -20.13 -2.85
N ARG A 38 9.63 -21.22 -2.59
CA ARG A 38 9.36 -22.17 -1.49
C ARG A 38 9.24 -21.53 -0.10
N ASN A 39 9.82 -20.34 0.09
CA ASN A 39 9.87 -19.63 1.37
C ASN A 39 8.82 -18.53 1.52
N PHE A 40 8.00 -18.26 0.50
CA PHE A 40 7.04 -17.16 0.51
C PHE A 40 5.62 -17.69 0.34
N LEU A 41 4.68 -17.17 1.12
CA LEU A 41 3.25 -17.39 0.88
C LEU A 41 2.78 -16.41 -0.20
N GLY A 42 1.92 -16.83 -1.14
CA GLY A 42 1.35 -15.93 -2.15
C GLY A 42 0.69 -14.68 -1.56
N SER A 43 0.12 -14.79 -0.35
CA SER A 43 -0.42 -13.65 0.39
C SER A 43 0.62 -12.56 0.73
N SER A 44 1.87 -12.95 0.98
CA SER A 44 2.96 -12.00 1.25
C SER A 44 3.32 -11.21 0.01
N ILE A 45 3.33 -11.85 -1.16
CA ILE A 45 3.58 -11.20 -2.44
C ILE A 45 2.49 -10.17 -2.71
N VAL A 46 1.22 -10.59 -2.66
CA VAL A 46 0.06 -9.70 -2.90
C VAL A 46 0.05 -8.51 -1.95
N ALA A 47 0.34 -8.71 -0.67
CA ALA A 47 0.38 -7.62 0.30
C ALA A 47 1.50 -6.62 0.01
N VAL A 48 2.69 -7.11 -0.35
CA VAL A 48 3.84 -6.27 -0.70
C VAL A 48 3.57 -5.49 -1.99
N GLU A 49 3.08 -6.15 -3.04
CA GLU A 49 2.75 -5.54 -4.33
C GLU A 49 1.67 -4.47 -4.21
N LEU A 50 0.65 -4.69 -3.37
CA LEU A 50 -0.36 -3.69 -3.09
C LEU A 50 0.24 -2.47 -2.39
N ILE A 51 1.02 -2.67 -1.33
CA ILE A 51 1.58 -1.57 -0.54
C ILE A 51 2.60 -0.77 -1.35
N GLU A 52 3.46 -1.41 -2.15
CA GLU A 52 4.42 -0.71 -3.01
C GLU A 52 3.72 0.08 -4.11
N SER A 53 2.67 -0.48 -4.73
CA SER A 53 1.91 0.22 -5.79
C SER A 53 1.17 1.43 -5.25
N LEU A 54 0.57 1.31 -4.06
CA LEU A 54 -0.09 2.43 -3.39
C LEU A 54 0.91 3.50 -2.95
N HIS A 55 2.08 3.09 -2.45
CA HIS A 55 3.15 4.01 -2.15
C HIS A 55 3.57 4.79 -3.41
N ALA A 56 3.83 4.10 -4.52
CA ALA A 56 4.23 4.73 -5.77
C ALA A 56 3.14 5.65 -6.35
N ALA A 57 1.86 5.28 -6.20
CA ALA A 57 0.75 6.13 -6.64
C ALA A 57 0.71 7.48 -5.91
N GLU A 58 0.98 7.46 -4.60
CA GLU A 58 0.97 8.63 -3.72
C GLU A 58 2.25 9.47 -3.83
N THR A 59 3.42 8.84 -3.74
CA THR A 59 4.71 9.53 -3.63
C THR A 59 5.36 9.79 -4.97
N LYS A 60 4.89 9.14 -6.04
CA LYS A 60 5.55 9.06 -7.36
C LYS A 60 6.94 8.41 -7.29
N GLN A 61 7.23 7.67 -6.22
CA GLN A 61 8.48 6.93 -6.05
C GLN A 61 8.18 5.43 -6.04
N LEU A 62 8.69 4.72 -7.04
CA LEU A 62 8.58 3.27 -7.09
C LEU A 62 9.74 2.65 -6.30
N VAL A 63 9.40 2.04 -5.16
CA VAL A 63 10.34 1.32 -4.30
C VAL A 63 9.92 -0.13 -4.25
N GLU A 64 10.82 -1.03 -4.64
CA GLU A 64 10.52 -2.46 -4.62
C GLU A 64 10.51 -2.99 -3.18
N GLY A 65 9.38 -3.57 -2.76
CA GLY A 65 9.22 -4.10 -1.41
C GLY A 65 9.83 -5.49 -1.20
N SER A 66 10.45 -5.69 -0.05
CA SER A 66 11.04 -6.96 0.38
C SER A 66 9.96 -7.95 0.82
N ILE A 67 9.68 -8.91 -0.05
CA ILE A 67 8.88 -10.10 0.30
C ILE A 67 9.64 -10.96 1.33
N ALA A 68 10.98 -10.96 1.29
CA ALA A 68 11.83 -11.73 2.19
C ALA A 68 11.62 -11.41 3.66
N ARG A 69 11.57 -10.12 4.03
CA ARG A 69 11.29 -9.76 5.42
C ARG A 69 9.89 -10.19 5.84
N VAL A 70 8.90 -10.06 4.95
CA VAL A 70 7.52 -10.47 5.26
C VAL A 70 7.45 -11.99 5.43
N ALA A 71 8.13 -12.78 4.61
CA ALA A 71 8.21 -14.22 4.78
C ALA A 71 8.86 -14.64 6.11
N ASP A 72 9.99 -14.03 6.47
CA ASP A 72 10.70 -14.36 7.71
C ASP A 72 9.95 -13.89 8.97
N CYS A 73 9.24 -12.75 8.90
CA CYS A 73 8.62 -12.11 10.07
C CYS A 73 7.12 -12.31 10.21
N CYS A 74 6.43 -12.70 9.14
CA CYS A 74 5.01 -13.03 9.15
C CYS A 74 4.73 -14.49 8.76
N PRO A 75 5.53 -15.49 9.22
CA PRO A 75 5.27 -16.87 8.86
C PRO A 75 3.90 -17.28 9.41
N GLN A 76 3.07 -17.86 8.53
CA GLN A 76 1.75 -18.41 8.90
C GLN A 76 0.76 -17.38 9.47
N SER A 77 0.96 -16.08 9.21
CA SER A 77 0.00 -15.07 9.61
C SER A 77 -1.33 -15.27 8.88
N GLN A 78 -2.44 -15.36 9.63
CA GLN A 78 -3.79 -15.37 9.06
C GLN A 78 -4.13 -14.04 8.38
N ASP A 79 -3.57 -12.94 8.90
CA ASP A 79 -3.68 -11.59 8.35
C ASP A 79 -2.28 -10.96 8.19
N VAL A 80 -1.73 -11.13 6.99
CA VAL A 80 -0.39 -10.60 6.63
C VAL A 80 -0.34 -9.07 6.71
N PHE A 81 -1.46 -8.36 6.48
CA PHE A 81 -1.48 -6.90 6.57
C PHE A 81 -1.39 -6.44 8.02
N GLU A 82 -2.08 -7.12 8.95
CA GLU A 82 -1.94 -6.86 10.38
C GLU A 82 -0.50 -7.12 10.84
N CYS A 83 0.12 -8.21 10.37
CA CYS A 83 1.52 -8.50 10.68
C CYS A 83 2.47 -7.41 10.16
N ILE A 84 2.35 -7.00 8.89
CA ILE A 84 3.16 -5.91 8.30
C ILE A 84 2.98 -4.63 9.11
N LYS A 85 1.77 -4.32 9.57
CA LYS A 85 1.50 -3.16 10.43
C LYS A 85 2.24 -3.26 11.77
N LYS A 86 2.27 -4.44 12.41
CA LYS A 86 3.06 -4.67 13.64
C LYS A 86 4.56 -4.53 13.41
N LEU A 87 5.04 -4.83 12.20
CA LEU A 87 6.44 -4.61 11.78
C LEU A 87 6.76 -3.14 11.45
N GLY A 88 5.78 -2.24 11.56
CA GLY A 88 5.91 -0.83 11.20
C GLY A 88 5.94 -0.57 9.69
N GLY A 89 5.67 -1.58 8.86
CA GLY A 89 5.64 -1.48 7.40
C GLY A 89 6.62 -2.38 6.66
N ILE A 90 6.75 -2.12 5.37
CA ILE A 90 7.57 -2.88 4.43
C ILE A 90 8.97 -2.27 4.28
N CYS A 91 10.00 -3.12 4.19
CA CYS A 91 11.37 -2.74 3.83
C CYS A 91 11.58 -2.76 2.31
N SER A 92 12.56 -2.00 1.82
CA SER A 92 13.01 -2.17 0.43
C SER A 92 13.71 -3.53 0.23
N VAL A 93 13.72 -4.05 -1.00
CA VAL A 93 14.55 -5.21 -1.37
C VAL A 93 16.03 -4.93 -1.12
N SER A 94 16.50 -3.69 -1.28
CA SER A 94 17.90 -3.34 -0.97
C SER A 94 18.27 -3.54 0.51
N ASP A 95 17.33 -3.31 1.44
CA ASP A 95 17.59 -3.49 2.88
C ASP A 95 17.47 -4.96 3.32
N TYR A 96 16.63 -5.73 2.62
CA TYR A 96 16.34 -7.12 2.95
C TYR A 96 16.09 -7.94 1.68
N PRO A 97 17.15 -8.35 0.97
CA PRO A 97 17.01 -8.91 -0.38
C PRO A 97 16.48 -10.34 -0.38
N GLU A 98 16.88 -11.16 0.59
CA GLU A 98 16.67 -12.60 0.61
C GLU A 98 16.21 -13.08 1.99
N PRO A 99 15.40 -14.15 2.09
CA PRO A 99 15.04 -14.74 3.38
C PRO A 99 16.28 -15.21 4.14
N LYS A 100 16.36 -14.82 5.41
CA LYS A 100 17.43 -15.18 6.34
C LYS A 100 17.05 -16.38 7.21
N GLY A 101 15.80 -16.86 7.13
CA GLY A 101 15.28 -17.97 7.94
C GLY A 101 14.98 -17.59 9.39
N LYS A 102 15.10 -16.31 9.74
CA LYS A 102 14.74 -15.76 11.05
C LYS A 102 14.23 -14.33 10.86
N CYS A 103 13.25 -13.95 11.68
CA CYS A 103 12.74 -12.58 11.63
C CYS A 103 13.76 -11.58 12.17
N GLU A 104 14.21 -10.67 11.32
CA GLU A 104 14.93 -9.45 11.72
C GLU A 104 14.01 -8.24 11.58
N SER A 105 13.17 -8.02 12.60
CA SER A 105 12.14 -6.97 12.59
C SER A 105 12.71 -5.55 12.52
N ASN A 106 13.93 -5.31 12.98
CA ASN A 106 14.59 -4.00 12.95
C ASN A 106 15.61 -3.85 11.81
N ALA A 107 15.56 -4.71 10.80
CA ALA A 107 16.54 -4.72 9.71
C ALA A 107 16.53 -3.46 8.83
N CYS A 108 15.45 -2.68 8.82
CA CYS A 108 15.35 -1.44 8.07
C CYS A 108 14.45 -0.43 8.77
N LYS A 109 14.44 0.81 8.25
CA LYS A 109 13.35 1.76 8.46
C LYS A 109 12.28 1.52 7.37
N PRO A 110 11.09 1.02 7.71
CA PRO A 110 10.08 0.75 6.70
C PRO A 110 9.66 2.00 5.91
N PHE A 111 9.37 1.84 4.62
CA PHE A 111 9.02 2.96 3.75
C PHE A 111 7.50 3.16 3.60
N ALA A 112 6.69 2.12 3.84
CA ALA A 112 5.23 2.21 3.69
C ALA A 112 4.46 1.23 4.58
N THR A 113 3.31 1.70 5.07
CA THR A 113 2.20 0.91 5.63
C THR A 113 0.91 1.42 5.01
N LEU A 114 0.29 0.70 4.09
CA LEU A 114 -0.94 1.17 3.45
C LEU A 114 -1.95 0.02 3.38
N GLN A 115 -3.20 0.32 3.69
CA GLN A 115 -4.29 -0.62 3.53
C GLN A 115 -5.27 -0.04 2.51
N LEU A 116 -5.58 -0.81 1.48
CA LEU A 116 -6.71 -0.50 0.62
C LEU A 116 -8.01 -0.81 1.38
N VAL A 117 -8.85 0.19 1.61
CA VAL A 117 -10.10 0.03 2.38
C VAL A 117 -11.35 0.27 1.54
N GLY A 118 -11.17 0.68 0.28
CA GLY A 118 -12.27 0.84 -0.64
C GLY A 118 -11.81 1.40 -1.97
N TYR A 119 -12.76 1.54 -2.86
CA TYR A 119 -12.60 2.26 -4.10
C TYR A 119 -13.81 3.16 -4.27
N GLY A 120 -13.59 4.28 -4.92
CA GLY A 120 -14.61 5.25 -5.20
C GLY A 120 -14.52 5.71 -6.64
N LYS A 121 -15.66 6.16 -7.11
CA LYS A 121 -15.78 6.90 -8.36
C LYS A 121 -16.02 8.34 -7.96
N THR A 122 -15.11 9.23 -8.34
CA THR A 122 -15.41 10.66 -8.27
C THR A 122 -16.63 10.93 -9.16
N ASP A 123 -17.34 12.04 -8.94
CA ASP A 123 -18.39 12.48 -9.91
C ASP A 123 -17.84 12.73 -11.30
N PHE A 124 -16.53 12.85 -11.34
CA PHE A 124 -15.76 12.98 -12.52
C PHE A 124 -15.77 11.70 -13.31
N GLY A 125 -15.52 10.60 -12.64
CA GLY A 125 -15.20 9.38 -13.30
C GLY A 125 -13.74 9.00 -13.13
N ASP A 126 -12.94 9.84 -12.51
CA ASP A 126 -11.67 9.38 -11.98
C ASP A 126 -11.93 8.33 -10.90
N LEU A 127 -11.39 7.13 -11.12
CA LEU A 127 -11.31 6.08 -10.10
C LEU A 127 -10.28 6.51 -9.08
N TYR A 128 -10.67 6.48 -7.82
CA TYR A 128 -9.75 6.65 -6.72
C TYR A 128 -9.86 5.47 -5.77
N TRP A 129 -8.74 5.12 -5.18
CA TRP A 129 -8.68 4.14 -4.13
C TRP A 129 -8.71 4.85 -2.79
N ILE A 130 -9.47 4.29 -1.86
CA ILE A 130 -9.51 4.76 -0.48
C ILE A 130 -8.44 3.97 0.26
N CYS A 131 -7.40 4.69 0.65
CA CYS A 131 -6.23 4.14 1.29
C CYS A 131 -6.26 4.55 2.77
N LYS A 132 -6.24 3.58 3.69
CA LYS A 132 -6.01 3.81 5.11
C LYS A 132 -4.52 3.73 5.38
N ASN A 133 -3.96 4.81 5.89
CA ASN A 133 -2.56 4.90 6.29
C ASN A 133 -2.44 4.93 7.84
N SER A 134 -1.21 4.82 8.35
CA SER A 134 -0.89 4.80 9.79
C SER A 134 -0.11 6.02 10.29
N TRP A 135 0.08 7.06 9.46
CA TRP A 135 0.88 8.27 9.79
C TRP A 135 0.16 9.33 10.66
N GLY A 136 -0.96 8.98 11.29
CA GLY A 136 -1.74 9.87 12.16
C GLY A 136 -2.80 10.71 11.44
N VAL A 137 -3.77 11.22 12.20
CA VAL A 137 -4.98 11.90 11.68
C VAL A 137 -4.72 13.29 11.08
N GLN A 138 -3.53 13.86 11.28
CA GLN A 138 -3.16 15.18 10.75
C GLN A 138 -2.77 15.15 9.26
N TRP A 139 -2.73 13.96 8.65
CA TRP A 139 -2.28 13.75 7.28
C TRP A 139 -3.39 13.72 6.21
N GLY A 140 -4.64 14.03 6.56
CA GLY A 140 -5.74 14.11 5.60
C GLY A 140 -6.12 12.79 4.94
N GLU A 141 -7.19 12.80 4.15
CA GLU A 141 -7.67 11.63 3.40
C GLU A 141 -6.83 11.41 2.13
N ILE A 142 -6.23 10.23 1.99
CA ILE A 142 -5.32 9.90 0.88
C ILE A 142 -6.14 9.35 -0.30
N ARG A 143 -6.14 10.10 -1.41
CA ARG A 143 -6.66 9.65 -2.71
C ARG A 143 -5.52 9.10 -3.54
N CYS A 144 -5.42 7.77 -3.62
CA CYS A 144 -4.49 7.14 -4.53
C CYS A 144 -5.07 7.21 -5.97
N SER A 145 -4.95 8.36 -6.65
CA SER A 145 -5.31 8.52 -8.07
C SER A 145 -4.38 9.49 -8.81
N ASN A 146 -4.46 9.51 -10.15
CA ASN A 146 -3.44 10.08 -11.05
C ASN A 146 -3.27 11.62 -11.01
N ARG A 147 -3.83 12.32 -10.03
CA ARG A 147 -3.54 13.72 -9.73
C ARG A 147 -3.38 13.90 -8.23
N THR A 148 -2.14 14.11 -7.81
CA THR A 148 -1.76 14.62 -6.50
C THR A 148 -2.39 16.00 -6.30
N ASN A 149 -3.54 16.04 -5.65
CA ASN A 149 -4.05 17.24 -4.99
C ASN A 149 -4.60 16.83 -3.62
N VAL A 150 -3.69 16.77 -2.66
CA VAL A 150 -4.03 16.81 -1.23
C VAL A 150 -4.57 18.21 -0.95
N ARG A 151 -5.88 18.36 -0.78
CA ARG A 151 -6.44 19.59 -0.21
C ARG A 151 -6.47 19.45 1.31
N MET A 152 -5.65 20.26 1.97
CA MET A 152 -5.78 20.56 3.38
C MET A 152 -7.00 21.48 3.55
N ASN A 153 -7.94 21.11 4.42
CA ASN A 153 -8.87 22.04 5.05
C ASN A 153 -8.47 22.19 6.51
#